data_AF-A0A7S0F5X1-F1
#
_entry.id   AF-A0A7S0F5X1-F1
#
_cell.length_a   1.000
_cell.length_b   1.000
_cell.length_c   1.000
_cell.angle_alpha   90.00
_cell.angle_beta   90.00
_cell.angle_gamma   90.00
#
_symmetry.space_group_name_H-M   'P 1'
#
loop_
_entity.id
_entity.type
_entity.pdbx_description
1 polymer ?
#
loop_
_entity_poly.entity_id
_entity_poly.type
_entity_poly.pdbx_seq_one_letter_code
_entity_poly.pdbx_strand_id
1 'polypeptide(L)'
;DVCRQRWKTVLNKRQEEIQTRGGSGKDKFKMVDSSFWGQVESTVEFGKLQRKQPRQAAAFDDSRLYQQLLKEFLVLNAASSTQNADDNPLLAKKQMQKKRKDVDRRASKGRKIRYHELPKLVNFTFPLSRRSVSNLQQDEWFQSLFGGVGKL
;
A
#
# COMPACT_ATOMS: atom_id res chain seq x y z
N ASP A 1 38.13 -5.94 21.09
CA ASP A 1 37.60 -5.12 22.22
C ASP A 1 38.08 -3.67 22.33
N VAL A 2 39.27 -3.30 21.84
CA VAL A 2 39.79 -1.91 21.93
C VAL A 2 38.85 -0.86 21.31
N CYS A 3 38.29 -1.17 20.13
CA CYS A 3 37.33 -0.29 19.45
C CYS A 3 36.07 -0.05 20.30
N ARG A 4 35.54 -1.10 20.94
CA ARG A 4 34.35 -1.03 21.81
C ARG A 4 34.60 -0.12 23.01
N GLN A 5 35.76 -0.23 23.65
CA GLN A 5 36.11 0.65 24.78
C GLN A 5 36.31 2.11 24.36
N ARG A 6 36.92 2.35 23.19
CA ARG A 6 37.08 3.69 22.63
C ARG A 6 35.74 4.36 22.34
N TRP A 7 34.79 3.65 21.74
CA TRP A 7 33.45 4.19 21.54
C TRP A 7 32.71 4.37 22.87
N LYS A 8 32.90 3.43 23.81
CA LYS A 8 32.34 3.52 25.17
C LYS A 8 32.62 4.88 25.81
N THR A 9 33.88 5.32 25.78
CA THR A 9 34.28 6.61 26.35
C THR A 9 33.74 7.80 25.55
N VAL A 10 33.77 7.73 24.21
CA VAL A 10 33.33 8.82 23.34
C VAL A 10 31.84 9.16 23.52
N LEU A 11 30.94 8.18 23.48
CA LEU A 11 29.50 8.51 23.58
C LEU A 11 29.05 8.84 25.01
N ASN A 12 29.69 8.28 26.05
CA ASN A 12 29.38 8.67 27.42
C ASN A 12 29.77 10.14 27.66
N LYS A 13 30.98 10.53 27.25
CA LYS A 13 31.44 11.93 27.32
C LYS A 13 30.49 12.88 26.57
N ARG A 14 30.06 12.49 25.37
CA ARG A 14 29.14 13.31 24.57
C ARG A 14 27.77 13.46 25.22
N GLN A 15 27.25 12.42 25.87
CA GLN A 15 25.96 12.48 26.55
C GLN A 15 26.00 13.40 27.78
N GLU A 16 27.10 13.39 28.54
CA GLU A 16 27.33 14.32 29.66
C GLU A 16 27.39 15.78 29.17
N GLU A 17 28.05 16.05 28.04
CA GLU A 17 28.07 17.37 27.40
C GLU A 17 26.67 17.85 26.96
N ILE A 18 25.80 16.92 26.53
CA ILE A 18 24.42 17.24 26.12
C ILE A 18 23.56 17.57 27.35
N GLN A 19 23.72 16.84 28.46
CA GLN A 19 22.98 17.13 29.70
C GLN A 19 23.39 18.46 30.33
N THR A 20 24.67 18.82 30.30
CA THR A 20 25.15 20.09 30.88
C THR A 20 24.71 21.33 30.08
N ARG A 21 24.22 21.15 28.84
CA ARG A 21 23.77 22.22 27.95
C ARG A 21 22.25 22.34 27.82
N GLY A 22 21.50 21.38 28.36
CA GLY A 22 20.03 21.36 28.38
C GLY A 22 19.49 21.87 29.71
N GLY A 23 18.84 23.05 29.68
CA GLY A 23 18.18 23.63 30.85
C GLY A 23 17.14 22.70 31.50
N SER A 24 17.04 22.83 32.83
CA SER A 24 16.15 22.10 33.73
C SER A 24 14.68 22.06 33.26
N GLY A 25 14.31 20.99 32.57
CA GLY A 25 12.92 20.58 32.36
C GLY A 25 12.52 19.56 33.41
N LYS A 26 11.58 19.91 34.28
CA LYS A 26 11.07 19.05 35.36
C LYS A 26 10.16 17.96 34.80
N ASP A 27 10.71 17.01 34.05
CA ASP A 27 9.98 15.80 33.66
C ASP A 27 10.39 14.63 34.54
N LYS A 28 9.41 14.11 35.30
CA LYS A 28 9.53 13.01 36.27
C LYS A 28 9.70 11.65 35.58
N PHE A 29 10.65 11.53 34.67
CA PHE A 29 11.04 10.23 34.14
C PHE A 29 12.15 9.66 35.04
N LYS A 30 11.84 8.57 35.77
CA LYS A 30 12.87 7.80 36.47
C LYS A 30 13.70 7.07 35.42
N MET A 31 14.73 7.75 34.90
CA MET A 31 15.75 7.08 34.12
C MET A 31 16.58 6.24 35.10
N VAL A 32 16.63 4.93 34.87
CA VAL A 32 17.61 4.07 35.54
C VAL A 32 18.99 4.65 35.22
N ASP A 33 19.86 4.79 36.21
CA ASP A 33 21.23 5.32 36.08
C ASP A 33 22.14 4.30 35.37
N SER A 34 21.72 3.91 34.17
CA SER A 34 22.46 3.05 33.28
C SER A 34 23.24 3.96 32.34
N SER A 35 24.56 3.76 32.30
CA SER A 35 25.43 4.34 31.26
C SER A 35 24.73 4.26 29.90
N PHE A 36 24.79 5.31 29.09
CA PHE A 36 24.19 5.35 27.76
C PHE A 36 24.50 4.09 26.94
N TRP A 37 25.74 3.61 27.01
CA TRP A 37 26.14 2.34 26.40
C TRP A 37 25.39 1.09 26.90
N GLY A 38 25.07 1.01 28.20
CA GLY A 38 24.22 -0.07 28.74
C GLY A 38 22.79 -0.02 28.18
N GLN A 39 22.27 1.18 27.90
CA GLN A 39 20.97 1.35 27.25
C GLN A 39 21.02 0.93 25.76
N VAL A 40 22.08 1.30 25.05
CA VAL A 40 22.32 0.87 23.66
C VAL A 40 22.43 -0.65 23.57
N GLU A 41 23.23 -1.26 24.47
CA GLU A 41 23.39 -2.72 24.51
C GLU A 41 22.06 -3.42 24.81
N SER A 42 21.29 -2.92 25.78
CA SER A 42 19.96 -3.46 26.09
C SER A 42 19.00 -3.39 24.90
N THR A 43 19.04 -2.30 24.12
CA THR A 43 18.22 -2.14 22.90
C THR A 43 18.61 -3.13 21.81
N VAL A 44 19.92 -3.35 21.63
CA VAL A 44 20.44 -4.32 20.66
C VAL A 44 20.06 -5.74 21.05
N GLU A 45 20.16 -6.10 22.33
CA GLU A 45 19.75 -7.42 22.83
C GLU A 45 18.23 -7.65 22.72
N PHE A 46 17.41 -6.64 23.01
CA PHE A 46 15.96 -6.71 22.78
C PHE A 46 15.63 -6.96 21.30
N GLY A 47 16.34 -6.31 20.38
CA GLY A 47 16.20 -6.54 18.94
C GLY A 47 16.57 -7.96 18.50
N LYS A 48 17.51 -8.62 19.19
CA LYS A 48 17.87 -10.02 18.93
C LYS A 48 16.81 -10.99 19.47
N LEU A 49 16.22 -10.71 20.63
CA LEU A 49 15.11 -11.48 21.21
C LEU A 49 13.87 -11.46 20.30
N GLN A 50 13.51 -10.30 19.74
CA GLN A 50 12.41 -10.19 18.77
C GLN A 50 12.67 -11.02 17.50
N ARG A 51 13.93 -11.12 17.05
CA ARG A 51 14.31 -11.94 15.89
C ARG A 51 14.35 -13.45 16.16
N LYS A 52 14.52 -13.85 17.42
CA LYS A 52 14.59 -15.27 17.84
C LYS A 52 13.23 -15.90 18.16
N GLN A 53 12.15 -15.13 18.20
CA GLN A 53 10.81 -15.70 18.32
C GLN A 53 10.47 -16.47 17.04
N PRO A 54 10.11 -17.77 17.10
CA PRO A 54 9.57 -18.45 15.95
C PRO A 54 8.30 -17.72 15.53
N ARG A 55 8.22 -17.40 14.24
CA ARG A 55 7.19 -16.57 13.57
C ARG A 55 5.76 -17.14 13.66
N GLN A 56 5.50 -18.11 14.54
CA GLN A 56 4.27 -18.90 14.66
C GLN A 56 3.50 -18.70 15.98
N ALA A 57 3.98 -17.86 16.92
CA ALA A 57 3.27 -17.62 18.19
C ALA A 57 2.22 -16.49 18.14
N ALA A 58 1.80 -16.06 16.93
CA ALA A 58 0.78 -15.02 16.74
C ALA A 58 -0.40 -15.52 15.88
N ALA A 59 -0.70 -16.82 15.91
CA ALA A 59 -1.96 -17.32 15.40
C ALA A 59 -3.06 -16.93 16.40
N PHE A 60 -4.01 -16.11 15.97
CA PHE A 60 -5.17 -15.73 16.77
C PHE A 60 -6.10 -16.96 16.92
N ASP A 61 -6.58 -17.23 18.14
CA ASP A 61 -7.50 -18.34 18.42
C ASP A 61 -8.96 -17.88 18.32
N ASP A 62 -9.47 -17.83 17.10
CA ASP A 62 -10.82 -17.37 16.77
C ASP A 62 -11.88 -18.46 16.99
N SER A 63 -11.55 -19.58 17.63
CA SER A 63 -12.45 -20.75 17.77
C SER A 63 -13.81 -20.37 18.36
N ARG A 64 -13.85 -19.45 19.33
CA ARG A 64 -15.09 -18.94 19.94
C ARG A 64 -15.92 -18.11 18.97
N LEU A 65 -15.27 -17.31 18.12
CA LEU A 65 -15.92 -16.50 17.09
C LEU A 65 -16.53 -17.39 16.01
N TYR A 66 -15.80 -18.42 15.53
CA TYR A 66 -16.33 -19.39 14.58
C TYR A 66 -17.53 -20.15 15.14
N GLN A 67 -17.49 -20.57 16.41
CA GLN A 67 -18.62 -21.23 17.08
C GLN A 67 -19.86 -20.33 17.14
N GLN A 68 -19.69 -19.03 17.41
CA GLN A 68 -20.80 -18.09 17.47
C GLN A 68 -21.41 -17.84 16.08
N LEU A 69 -20.58 -17.64 15.06
CA LEU A 69 -21.05 -17.46 13.67
C LEU A 69 -21.79 -18.69 13.15
N LEU A 70 -21.31 -19.89 13.47
CA LEU A 70 -21.96 -21.14 13.07
C LEU A 70 -23.33 -21.29 13.75
N LYS A 71 -23.42 -20.98 15.05
CA LYS A 71 -24.70 -20.98 15.78
C LYS A 71 -25.69 -19.99 15.16
N GLU A 72 -25.26 -18.77 14.85
CA GLU A 72 -26.10 -17.76 14.22
C GLU A 72 -26.59 -18.20 12.83
N PHE A 73 -25.70 -18.79 12.01
CA PHE A 73 -26.06 -19.32 10.69
C PHE A 73 -27.11 -20.43 10.76
N LEU A 74 -26.96 -21.36 11.71
CA LEU A 74 -27.94 -22.44 11.92
C LEU A 74 -29.28 -21.90 12.40
N VAL A 75 -29.29 -20.91 13.31
CA VAL A 75 -30.53 -20.25 13.78
C VAL A 75 -31.25 -19.56 12.61
N LEU A 76 -30.51 -18.84 11.77
CA LEU A 76 -31.07 -18.17 10.58
C LEU A 76 -31.64 -19.18 9.56
N ASN A 77 -30.94 -20.28 9.31
CA ASN A 77 -31.40 -21.30 8.36
C ASN A 77 -32.57 -22.14 8.93
N ALA A 78 -32.56 -22.48 10.22
CA ALA A 78 -33.66 -23.19 10.86
C ALA A 78 -34.95 -22.36 10.85
N ALA A 79 -34.84 -21.04 11.10
CA ALA A 79 -35.96 -20.12 10.97
C ALA A 79 -36.46 -20.00 9.51
N SER A 80 -35.57 -20.12 8.52
CA SER A 80 -35.95 -20.12 7.10
C SER A 80 -36.62 -21.40 6.60
N SER A 81 -36.45 -22.52 7.33
CA SER A 81 -37.06 -23.80 6.96
C SER A 81 -38.48 -23.98 7.50
N THR A 82 -38.95 -23.09 8.38
CA THR A 82 -40.29 -23.18 9.01
C THR A 82 -41.21 -22.02 8.69
N GLN A 83 -40.74 -20.93 8.05
CA GLN A 83 -41.62 -19.84 7.66
C GLN A 83 -41.29 -19.34 6.27
N ASN A 84 -42.35 -19.26 5.47
CA ASN A 84 -42.43 -18.72 4.13
C ASN A 84 -41.48 -17.54 3.95
N ALA A 85 -40.68 -17.58 2.88
CA ALA A 85 -39.68 -16.56 2.55
C ALA A 85 -40.27 -15.15 2.30
N ASP A 86 -41.59 -15.01 2.36
CA ASP A 86 -42.33 -13.76 2.18
C ASP A 86 -42.47 -12.92 3.46
N ASP A 87 -42.33 -13.51 4.66
CA ASP A 87 -42.63 -12.81 5.92
C ASP A 87 -41.39 -12.22 6.62
N ASN A 88 -40.18 -12.41 6.08
CA ASN A 88 -38.97 -11.82 6.66
C ASN A 88 -38.57 -10.53 5.92
N PRO A 89 -38.93 -9.33 6.43
CA PRO A 89 -38.64 -8.06 5.76
C PRO A 89 -37.14 -7.78 5.59
N LEU A 90 -36.27 -8.47 6.32
CA LEU A 90 -34.82 -8.37 6.18
C LEU A 90 -34.28 -9.09 4.94
N LEU A 91 -34.90 -10.20 4.52
CA LEU A 91 -34.50 -10.97 3.34
C LEU A 91 -35.03 -10.32 2.04
N ALA A 92 -36.27 -9.84 2.05
CA ALA A 92 -36.86 -9.08 0.95
C ALA A 92 -36.06 -7.78 0.66
N LYS A 93 -35.62 -7.06 1.72
CA LYS A 93 -34.73 -5.89 1.56
C LYS A 93 -33.35 -6.24 1.00
N LYS A 94 -32.79 -7.41 1.34
CA LYS A 94 -31.49 -7.86 0.80
C LYS A 94 -31.54 -8.16 -0.70
N GLN A 95 -32.65 -8.73 -1.19
CA GLN A 95 -32.81 -9.04 -2.62
C GLN A 95 -33.07 -7.79 -3.47
N MET A 96 -33.75 -6.77 -2.94
CA MET A 96 -33.92 -5.49 -3.62
C MET A 96 -32.62 -4.67 -3.77
N GLN A 97 -31.56 -4.95 -3.00
CA GLN A 97 -30.40 -4.06 -2.93
C GLN A 97 -29.30 -4.26 -3.99
N LYS A 98 -29.41 -5.20 -4.95
CA LYS A 98 -28.31 -5.41 -5.91
C LYS A 98 -28.71 -5.64 -7.36
N LYS A 99 -29.67 -4.88 -7.90
CA LYS A 99 -29.61 -4.55 -9.34
C LYS A 99 -28.50 -3.53 -9.54
N ARG A 100 -27.26 -4.02 -9.68
CA ARG A 100 -26.13 -3.17 -10.03
C ARG A 100 -26.39 -2.63 -11.43
N LYS A 101 -26.32 -1.30 -11.60
CA LYS A 101 -26.34 -0.67 -12.92
C LYS A 101 -25.30 -1.36 -13.80
N ASP A 102 -25.67 -1.67 -15.03
CA ASP A 102 -24.71 -2.13 -16.02
C ASP A 102 -23.75 -0.96 -16.28
N VAL A 103 -22.58 -1.04 -15.65
CA VAL A 103 -21.53 -0.03 -15.73
C VAL A 103 -20.42 -0.66 -16.54
N ASP A 104 -20.08 -0.01 -17.65
CA ASP A 104 -18.91 -0.34 -18.46
C ASP A 104 -17.64 -0.19 -17.59
N ARG A 105 -17.25 -1.30 -16.93
CA ARG A 105 -16.11 -1.37 -16.01
C ARG A 105 -14.80 -1.05 -16.72
N ARG A 106 -14.73 -1.25 -18.04
CA ARG A 106 -13.58 -0.94 -18.88
C ARG A 106 -13.51 0.55 -19.27
N ALA A 107 -14.59 1.31 -19.14
CA ALA A 107 -14.61 2.74 -19.44
C ALA A 107 -14.24 3.65 -18.27
N SER A 108 -13.96 3.10 -17.08
CA SER A 108 -13.54 3.88 -15.93
C SER A 108 -12.09 4.36 -16.07
N LYS A 109 -11.79 5.56 -15.54
CA LYS A 109 -10.45 6.16 -15.46
C LYS A 109 -9.70 6.24 -16.80
N GLY A 110 -10.37 6.69 -17.86
CA GLY A 110 -9.73 7.04 -19.13
C GLY A 110 -9.20 5.86 -19.96
N ARG A 111 -9.52 4.61 -19.59
CA ARG A 111 -9.10 3.41 -20.32
C ARG A 111 -9.78 3.23 -21.69
N LYS A 112 -10.88 3.95 -21.92
CA LYS A 112 -11.60 4.01 -23.20
C LYS A 112 -11.35 5.37 -23.84
N ILE A 113 -10.83 5.38 -25.07
CA ILE A 113 -10.65 6.60 -25.86
C ILE A 113 -12.03 7.19 -26.16
N ARG A 114 -12.22 8.45 -25.83
CA ARG A 114 -13.43 9.21 -26.14
C ARG A 114 -13.04 10.40 -27.01
N TYR A 115 -13.72 10.53 -28.13
CA TYR A 115 -13.56 11.66 -29.03
C TYR A 115 -14.42 12.80 -28.51
N HIS A 116 -13.89 13.53 -27.53
CA HIS A 116 -14.46 14.77 -27.03
C HIS A 116 -13.46 15.90 -27.23
N GLU A 117 -13.96 17.05 -27.66
CA GLU A 117 -13.16 18.26 -27.75
C GLU A 117 -12.80 18.75 -26.34
N LEU A 118 -11.52 19.09 -26.14
CA LEU A 118 -11.03 19.64 -24.88
C LEU A 118 -10.76 21.13 -25.09
N PRO A 119 -11.61 22.06 -24.59
CA PRO A 119 -11.51 23.49 -24.91
C PRO A 119 -10.13 24.10 -24.61
N LYS A 120 -9.44 23.60 -23.58
CA LYS A 120 -8.10 24.05 -23.20
C LYS A 120 -6.98 23.60 -24.15
N LEU A 121 -7.22 22.55 -24.93
CA LEU A 121 -6.26 22.00 -25.90
C LEU A 121 -6.57 22.42 -27.35
N VAL A 122 -7.72 23.04 -27.59
CA VAL A 122 -8.05 23.63 -28.89
C VAL A 122 -7.02 24.71 -29.19
N ASN A 123 -6.39 24.64 -30.38
CA ASN A 123 -5.36 25.58 -30.83
C ASN A 123 -4.14 25.69 -29.89
N PHE A 124 -3.84 24.66 -29.10
CA PHE A 124 -2.68 24.68 -28.19
C PHE A 124 -1.34 24.82 -28.93
N THR A 125 -1.25 24.29 -30.16
CA THR A 125 -0.10 24.44 -31.05
C THR A 125 -0.54 24.81 -32.46
N PHE A 126 0.38 25.39 -33.21
CA PHE A 126 0.20 25.66 -34.64
C PHE A 126 0.82 24.53 -35.48
N PRO A 127 0.28 24.26 -36.68
CA PRO A 127 0.86 23.26 -37.57
C PRO A 127 2.26 23.70 -37.98
N LEU A 128 3.26 22.92 -37.56
CA LEU A 128 4.64 23.09 -37.97
C LEU A 128 4.89 22.27 -39.24
N SER A 129 5.44 22.91 -40.28
CA SER A 129 5.92 22.18 -41.44
C SER A 129 7.00 21.21 -40.99
N ARG A 130 6.85 19.93 -41.34
CA ARG A 130 7.87 18.92 -41.07
C ARG A 130 9.15 19.32 -41.81
N ARG A 131 10.27 19.35 -41.08
CA ARG A 131 11.59 19.51 -41.69
C ARG A 131 11.85 18.31 -42.59
N SER A 132 12.22 18.55 -43.85
CA SER A 132 12.74 17.50 -44.72
C SER A 132 13.98 16.91 -44.04
N VAL A 133 13.88 15.65 -43.63
CA VAL A 133 14.94 14.94 -42.88
C VAL A 133 15.87 14.20 -43.84
N SER A 134 15.42 13.95 -45.07
CA SER A 134 16.12 13.18 -46.09
C SER A 134 15.91 13.78 -47.49
N ASN A 135 16.92 13.59 -48.35
CA ASN A 135 16.81 13.85 -49.79
C ASN A 135 15.94 12.80 -50.51
N LEU A 136 15.68 11.67 -49.86
CA LEU A 136 14.75 10.62 -50.33
C LEU A 136 13.31 11.02 -50.07
N GLN A 137 12.43 10.66 -51.00
CA GLN A 137 10.99 10.73 -50.79
C GLN A 137 10.61 9.84 -49.62
N GLN A 138 9.78 10.36 -48.72
CA GLN A 138 9.44 9.68 -47.47
C GLN A 138 8.78 8.32 -47.71
N ASP A 139 8.02 8.21 -48.80
CA ASP A 139 7.31 6.99 -49.20
C ASP A 139 8.27 5.88 -49.64
N GLU A 140 9.30 6.20 -50.43
CA GLU A 140 10.33 5.24 -50.85
C GLU A 140 11.16 4.76 -49.67
N TRP A 141 11.48 5.68 -48.74
CA TRP A 141 12.18 5.35 -47.51
C TRP A 141 11.38 4.38 -46.62
N PHE A 142 10.08 4.62 -46.43
CA PHE A 142 9.21 3.72 -45.66
C PHE A 142 9.01 2.37 -46.33
N GLN A 143 8.95 2.32 -47.65
CA GLN A 143 8.90 1.06 -48.39
C GLN A 143 10.19 0.25 -48.17
N SER A 144 11.35 0.90 -48.17
CA SER A 144 12.63 0.22 -47.94
C SER A 144 12.79 -0.36 -46.53
N LEU A 145 12.16 0.23 -45.51
CA LEU A 145 12.39 -0.06 -44.08
C LEU A 145 12.23 -1.55 -43.69
N PHE A 146 11.31 -2.27 -44.35
CA PHE A 146 11.05 -3.69 -44.07
C PHE A 146 11.15 -4.58 -45.32
N GLY A 147 12.03 -4.22 -46.27
CA GLY A 147 12.29 -5.03 -47.46
C GLY A 147 11.24 -4.84 -48.57
N GLY A 148 10.87 -3.60 -48.83
CA GLY A 148 9.78 -3.17 -49.71
C GLY A 148 9.55 -4.00 -50.97
N VAL A 149 8.28 -4.38 -51.14
CA VAL A 149 7.60 -4.82 -52.36
C VAL A 149 8.39 -5.86 -53.17
N GLY A 150 8.33 -7.12 -52.70
CA GLY A 150 8.21 -8.21 -53.67
C GLY A 150 6.96 -7.92 -54.51
N LYS A 151 7.15 -7.60 -55.80
CA LYS A 151 6.06 -7.55 -56.77
C LYS A 151 5.28 -8.87 -56.69
N LEU A 152 4.00 -8.80 -56.35
CA LEU A 152 2.98 -9.83 -56.62
C LEU A 152 2.11 -9.32 -57.76
#